data_AF-A0A0A9E3P1-F1
#
_entry.id   AF-A0A0A9E3P1-F1
#
_cell.length_a   1.000
_cell.length_b   1.000
_cell.length_c   1.000
_cell.angle_alpha   90.00
_cell.angle_beta   90.00
_cell.angle_gamma   90.00
#
_symmetry.space_group_name_H-M   'P 1'
#
loop_
_entity.id
_entity.type
_entity.pdbx_description
1 polymer ?
#
loop_
_entity_poly.entity_id
_entity_poly.type
_entity_poly.pdbx_seq_one_letter_code
_entity_poly.pdbx_strand_id
1 'polypeptide(L)'
;MSPEDLGVQAASMLLEEVAQGGVVDSTHQGLLFILCALCPPDVSKVRVGQLTPYGIETLRNIRDFLDVKFIIKPDPNSNTVTLKCVGAGVKNLARKIS
;
A
#
# COMPACT_ATOMS: atom_id res chain seq x y z
N MET A 1 -25.37 20.91 -6.81
CA MET A 1 -24.90 19.57 -7.21
C MET A 1 -26.07 18.63 -7.03
N SER A 2 -26.58 18.09 -8.13
CA SER A 2 -27.63 17.07 -8.06
C SER A 2 -27.04 15.70 -7.68
N PRO A 3 -27.86 14.73 -7.27
CA PRO A 3 -27.41 13.35 -7.08
C PRO A 3 -26.74 12.74 -8.33
N GLU A 4 -27.20 13.10 -9.52
CA GLU A 4 -26.63 12.67 -10.80
C GLU A 4 -25.22 13.25 -11.01
N ASP A 5 -25.02 14.54 -10.72
CA ASP A 5 -23.70 15.19 -10.79
C ASP A 5 -22.70 14.49 -9.85
N LEU A 6 -23.13 14.18 -8.63
CA LEU A 6 -22.32 13.46 -7.65
C LEU A 6 -21.98 12.05 -8.13
N GLY A 7 -22.95 11.36 -8.76
CA GLY A 7 -22.73 10.05 -9.37
C GLY A 7 -21.67 10.08 -10.46
N VAL A 8 -21.71 11.07 -11.36
CA VAL A 8 -20.68 11.26 -12.39
C VAL A 8 -19.32 11.53 -11.76
N GLN A 9 -19.25 12.41 -10.76
CA GLN A 9 -17.99 12.73 -10.07
C GLN A 9 -17.38 11.49 -9.40
N ALA A 10 -18.18 10.71 -8.66
CA ALA A 10 -17.70 9.50 -7.99
C ALA A 10 -17.20 8.45 -8.99
N ALA A 11 -17.91 8.27 -10.11
CA ALA A 11 -17.47 7.38 -11.18
C ALA A 11 -16.16 7.85 -11.82
N SER A 12 -16.00 9.15 -12.07
CA SER A 12 -14.75 9.72 -12.58
C SER A 12 -13.58 9.48 -11.62
N MET A 13 -13.77 9.76 -10.32
CA MET A 13 -12.73 9.51 -9.30
C MET A 13 -12.33 8.03 -9.23
N LEU A 14 -13.30 7.11 -9.32
CA LEU A 14 -13.02 5.68 -9.35
C LEU A 14 -12.18 5.30 -10.58
N LEU A 15 -12.53 5.81 -11.76
CA LEU A 15 -11.80 5.54 -12.99
C LEU A 15 -10.38 6.11 -12.97
N GLU A 16 -10.17 7.26 -12.33
CA GLU A 16 -8.84 7.84 -12.10
C GLU A 16 -7.97 6.92 -11.25
N GLU A 17 -8.50 6.38 -10.13
CA GLU A 17 -7.77 5.42 -9.29
C GLU A 17 -7.47 4.10 -10.04
N VAL A 18 -8.41 3.60 -10.85
CA VAL A 18 -8.16 2.42 -11.71
C VAL A 18 -7.07 2.71 -12.74
N ALA A 19 -7.05 3.90 -13.34
CA ALA A 19 -6.05 4.30 -14.32
C ALA A 19 -4.64 4.44 -13.74
N GLN A 20 -4.50 4.81 -12.46
CA GLN A 20 -3.21 4.82 -11.75
C GLN A 20 -2.61 3.40 -11.62
N GLY A 21 -3.46 2.38 -11.58
CA GLY A 21 -3.08 0.97 -11.52
C GLY A 21 -2.52 0.55 -10.16
N GLY A 22 -1.97 -0.67 -10.11
CA GLY A 22 -1.54 -1.31 -8.87
C GLY A 22 -2.63 -2.17 -8.23
N VAL A 23 -2.36 -2.72 -7.05
CA VAL A 23 -3.25 -3.66 -6.34
C VAL A 23 -4.17 -2.99 -5.32
N VAL A 24 -3.93 -1.72 -5.00
CA VAL A 24 -4.72 -0.89 -4.07
C VAL A 24 -4.76 0.54 -4.57
N ASP A 25 -5.81 1.28 -4.18
CA ASP A 25 -5.93 2.72 -4.44
C ASP A 25 -4.88 3.54 -3.66
N SER A 26 -4.84 4.84 -3.96
CA SER A 26 -3.93 5.81 -3.35
C SER A 26 -4.09 5.94 -1.82
N THR A 27 -5.28 5.68 -1.28
CA THR A 27 -5.61 5.85 0.14
C THR A 27 -5.22 4.63 1.00
N HIS A 28 -5.24 3.43 0.43
CA HIS A 28 -4.96 2.18 1.14
C HIS A 28 -3.50 1.72 1.06
N GLN A 29 -2.62 2.46 0.36
CA GLN A 29 -1.19 2.15 0.25
C GLN A 29 -0.52 1.94 1.63
N GLY A 30 -0.76 2.85 2.57
CA GLY A 30 -0.15 2.78 3.90
C GLY A 30 -0.54 1.52 4.66
N LEU A 31 -1.84 1.15 4.64
CA LEU A 31 -2.32 -0.08 5.26
C LEU A 31 -1.67 -1.32 4.63
N LEU A 32 -1.58 -1.37 3.30
CA LEU A 32 -0.91 -2.47 2.59
C LEU A 32 0.55 -2.63 3.06
N PHE A 33 1.30 -1.53 3.15
CA PHE A 33 2.72 -1.57 3.57
C PHE A 33 2.88 -2.06 5.01
N ILE A 34 2.01 -1.61 5.92
CA ILE A 34 2.00 -2.07 7.31
C ILE A 34 1.75 -3.58 7.37
N LEU A 35 0.75 -4.08 6.63
CA LEU A 35 0.43 -5.50 6.60
C LEU A 35 1.60 -6.34 6.05
N CYS A 36 2.24 -5.91 4.96
CA CYS A 36 3.44 -6.56 4.43
C CYS A 36 4.61 -6.58 5.43
N ALA A 37 4.79 -5.51 6.20
CA ALA A 37 5.84 -5.41 7.21
C ALA A 37 5.57 -6.28 8.45
N LEU A 38 4.31 -6.54 8.80
CA LEU A 38 3.93 -7.37 9.95
C LEU A 38 3.86 -8.87 9.65
N CYS A 39 3.97 -9.27 8.38
CA CYS A 39 4.04 -10.68 7.97
C CYS A 39 5.18 -11.45 8.66
N PRO A 40 5.16 -12.80 8.62
CA PRO A 40 6.32 -13.62 8.93
C PRO A 40 7.58 -13.17 8.18
N PRO A 41 8.79 -13.62 8.58
CA PRO A 41 10.06 -13.29 7.91
C PRO A 41 10.21 -13.93 6.51
N ASP A 42 9.29 -13.59 5.62
CA ASP A 42 9.20 -14.02 4.23
C ASP A 42 8.96 -12.80 3.33
N VAL A 43 9.22 -12.96 2.03
CA VAL A 43 9.19 -11.87 1.06
C VAL A 43 7.76 -11.55 0.66
N SER A 44 7.33 -10.33 0.98
CA SER A 44 6.16 -9.72 0.35
C SER A 44 6.58 -8.93 -0.89
N LYS A 45 5.87 -9.12 -2.01
CA LYS A 45 6.04 -8.36 -3.26
C LYS A 45 4.70 -7.80 -3.70
N VAL A 46 4.61 -6.48 -3.78
CA VAL A 46 3.38 -5.77 -4.19
C VAL A 46 3.67 -4.75 -5.28
N ARG A 47 2.67 -4.43 -6.10
CA ARG A 47 2.72 -3.34 -7.08
C ARG A 47 1.62 -2.34 -6.73
N VAL A 48 1.97 -1.08 -6.61
CA VAL A 48 1.03 0.03 -6.35
C VAL A 48 1.17 1.08 -7.45
N GLY A 49 0.22 2.00 -7.56
CA GLY A 49 0.37 3.20 -8.38
C GLY A 49 1.48 4.13 -7.89
N GLN A 50 1.42 5.41 -8.25
CA GLN A 50 2.36 6.40 -7.72
C GLN A 50 2.28 6.47 -6.19
N LEU A 51 3.44 6.54 -5.52
CA LEU A 51 3.48 6.65 -4.06
C LEU A 51 2.91 7.99 -3.60
N THR A 52 1.92 7.93 -2.70
CA THR A 52 1.37 9.14 -2.07
C THR A 52 2.30 9.66 -0.97
N PRO A 53 2.25 10.96 -0.62
CA PRO A 53 3.02 11.50 0.51
C PRO A 53 2.76 10.73 1.81
N TYR A 54 1.51 10.34 2.05
CA TYR A 54 1.11 9.52 3.20
C TYR A 54 1.71 8.10 3.15
N GLY A 55 1.73 7.47 1.98
CA GLY A 55 2.40 6.18 1.79
C GLY A 55 3.90 6.25 2.07
N ILE A 56 4.57 7.33 1.64
CA ILE A 56 6.00 7.56 1.89
C ILE A 56 6.28 7.73 3.38
N GLU A 57 5.50 8.55 4.09
CA GLU A 57 5.63 8.70 5.55
C GLU A 57 5.39 7.36 6.27
N THR A 58 4.42 6.58 5.81
CA THR A 58 4.18 5.23 6.35
C THR A 58 5.40 4.32 6.19
N LEU A 59 6.05 4.34 5.02
CA LEU A 59 7.29 3.57 4.78
C LEU A 59 8.44 4.02 5.69
N ARG A 60 8.55 5.32 5.99
CA ARG A 60 9.53 5.87 6.95
C ARG A 60 9.27 5.37 8.36
N ASN A 61 8.02 5.46 8.81
CA ASN A 61 7.60 4.95 10.13
C ASN A 61 7.85 3.45 10.25
N ILE A 62 7.53 2.66 9.23
CA ILE A 62 7.79 1.21 9.25
C ILE A 62 9.30 0.92 9.45
N ARG A 63 10.17 1.65 8.75
CA ARG A 63 11.62 1.53 8.96
C ARG A 63 12.00 1.89 10.39
N ASP A 64 11.49 2.99 10.92
CA ASP A 64 11.91 3.51 12.23
C ASP A 64 11.39 2.66 13.40
N PHE A 65 10.19 2.08 13.29
CA PHE A 65 9.57 1.28 14.36
C PHE A 65 9.78 -0.23 14.24
N LEU A 66 9.89 -0.77 13.02
CA LEU A 66 9.97 -2.22 12.77
C LEU A 66 11.32 -2.66 12.16
N ASP A 67 12.20 -1.72 11.81
CA ASP A 67 13.44 -1.96 11.04
C ASP A 67 13.24 -2.72 9.72
N VAL A 68 12.02 -2.63 9.15
CA VAL A 68 11.70 -3.23 7.85
C VAL A 68 11.96 -2.22 6.74
N LYS A 69 12.78 -2.60 5.76
CA LYS A 69 13.11 -1.78 4.59
C LYS A 69 12.46 -2.33 3.34
N PHE A 70 11.79 -1.44 2.59
CA PHE A 70 11.25 -1.77 1.28
C PHE A 70 12.25 -1.47 0.18
N ILE A 71 12.48 -2.44 -0.71
CA ILE A 71 13.13 -2.23 -2.00
C ILE A 71 12.06 -1.72 -2.96
N ILE A 72 12.25 -0.52 -3.46
CA ILE A 72 11.29 0.20 -4.32
C ILE A 72 11.86 0.24 -5.74
N LYS A 73 11.11 -0.28 -6.72
CA LYS A 73 11.50 -0.29 -8.12
C LYS A 73 10.36 0.26 -8.99
N PRO A 74 10.52 1.43 -9.63
CA PRO A 74 9.55 1.91 -10.59
C PRO A 74 9.51 0.99 -11.80
N ASP A 75 8.33 0.79 -12.37
CA ASP A 75 8.15 0.07 -13.63
C ASP A 75 8.40 1.04 -14.80
N PRO A 76 9.29 0.73 -15.76
CA PRO A 76 9.59 1.65 -16.86
C PRO A 76 8.43 1.80 -17.87
N ASN A 77 7.49 0.86 -17.90
CA ASN A 77 6.42 0.82 -18.90
C ASN A 77 5.07 1.30 -18.35
N SER A 78 4.98 1.60 -17.05
CA SER A 78 3.76 2.04 -16.39
C SER A 78 4.06 3.01 -15.26
N ASN A 79 3.10 3.83 -14.85
CA ASN A 79 3.25 4.73 -13.69
C ASN A 79 3.15 4.00 -12.34
N THR A 80 3.47 2.69 -12.32
CA THR A 80 3.38 1.84 -11.13
C THR A 80 4.75 1.58 -10.52
N VAL A 81 4.75 1.23 -9.25
CA VAL A 81 5.95 0.95 -8.47
C VAL A 81 5.82 -0.42 -7.83
N THR A 82 6.84 -1.26 -8.01
CA THR A 82 6.96 -2.54 -7.32
C THR A 82 7.71 -2.34 -6.01
N LEU A 83 7.12 -2.78 -4.90
CA LEU A 83 7.74 -2.78 -3.58
C LEU A 83 7.98 -4.21 -3.10
N LYS A 84 9.11 -4.44 -2.44
CA LYS A 84 9.44 -5.71 -1.79
C LYS A 84 9.98 -5.50 -0.38
N CYS A 85 9.56 -6.29 0.58
CA CYS A 85 10.14 -6.31 1.93
C CYS A 85 10.17 -7.74 2.47
N VAL A 86 10.93 -7.94 3.55
CA VAL A 86 10.83 -9.13 4.41
C VAL A 86 10.10 -8.70 5.68
N GLY A 87 9.08 -9.46 6.09
CA GLY A 87 8.27 -9.12 7.27
C GLY A 87 9.06 -9.21 8.59
N ALA A 88 8.63 -8.46 9.59
CA ALA A 88 9.22 -8.42 10.93
C ALA A 88 8.87 -9.64 11.81
N GLY A 89 7.94 -10.50 11.36
CA GLY A 89 7.56 -11.71 12.08
C GLY A 89 6.73 -11.47 13.33
N VAL A 90 6.00 -10.35 13.39
CA VAL A 90 5.16 -9.99 14.54
C VAL A 90 4.00 -10.97 14.66
N LYS A 91 3.81 -11.51 15.86
CA LYS A 91 2.69 -12.40 16.19
C LYS A 91 1.68 -11.67 17.06
N ASN A 92 0.40 -11.96 16.87
CA ASN A 92 -0.64 -11.43 17.74
C ASN A 92 -0.51 -12.03 19.15
N LEU A 93 0.00 -11.23 20.09
CA LEU A 93 0.21 -11.62 21.50
C LEU A 93 -1.09 -11.83 22.28
N ALA A 94 -2.21 -11.24 21.83
CA ALA A 94 -3.51 -11.37 22.48
C ALA A 94 -4.22 -12.69 22.13
N ARG A 95 -3.74 -13.43 21.13
CA ARG A 95 -4.33 -14.71 20.72
C ARG A 95 -3.99 -15.79 21.75
N LYS A 96 -5.01 -16.31 22.44
CA LYS A 96 -4.87 -17.51 23.29
C LYS A 96 -4.53 -18.72 22.41
N ILE A 97 -3.53 -19.48 22.83
CA ILE A 97 -3.19 -20.77 22.23
C ILE A 97 -4.01 -21.81 23.01
N SER A 98 -4.94 -22.47 22.33
CA SER A 98 -5.73 -23.58 22.86
C SER A 98 -4.94 -24.88 22.83
#